data_AF-Q7RYW8-F1
#
_entry.id   AF-Q7RYW8-F1
#
_cell.length_a   1.000
_cell.length_b   1.000
_cell.length_c   1.000
_cell.angle_alpha   90.00
_cell.angle_beta   90.00
_cell.angle_gamma   90.00
#
_symmetry.space_group_name_H-M   'P 1'
#
loop_
_entity.id
_entity.type
_entity.pdbx_description
1 polymer ?
#
loop_
_entity_poly.entity_id
_entity_poly.type
_entity_poly.pdbx_seq_one_letter_code
_entity_poly.pdbx_strand_id
1 'polypeptide(L)'
;MNVTASLSRRPLGCLKAGLCQSLIRGYATAVAASTTQSTGALPDHNFFRIADKHTKKTRTAFAVFTPPKSPTTLPPSSVVTKSKAFKIANSKLPPLMTKPPSDPMPLLTQQQIARMDPTGARTALFSKARHAARVGDVLMVTHRRGGEPFAGVCLAIRRSGIDTAILLRNHLGKVGVEMWYKIYNKNVAGIEIIKRRAKRARRAKLMYMRQPKHDMGSVEQYVFAWKKMRKVLSSKGLTGGVGGGGGKQKGQESKKKN
;
A
#
# COMPACT_ATOMS: atom_id res chain seq x y z
N MET A 1 21.05 -25.94 64.96
CA MET A 1 21.02 -26.96 63.88
C MET A 1 19.67 -26.88 63.17
N ASN A 2 19.68 -27.13 61.86
CA ASN A 2 18.56 -27.29 60.92
C ASN A 2 17.88 -26.03 60.34
N VAL A 3 18.41 -25.69 59.18
CA VAL A 3 17.78 -25.04 58.01
C VAL A 3 16.79 -26.01 57.37
N THR A 4 15.56 -25.55 57.08
CA THR A 4 14.78 -25.92 55.89
C THR A 4 13.61 -24.96 55.74
N ALA A 5 13.70 -23.99 54.83
CA ALA A 5 12.55 -23.20 54.37
C ALA A 5 12.37 -23.40 52.86
N SER A 6 11.12 -23.63 52.47
CA SER A 6 10.65 -24.19 51.21
C SER A 6 10.85 -23.32 49.97
N LEU A 7 11.35 -23.95 48.90
CA LEU A 7 11.41 -23.41 47.54
C LEU A 7 10.02 -23.28 46.92
N SER A 8 9.47 -22.05 46.86
CA SER A 8 8.30 -21.75 46.03
C SER A 8 8.73 -21.65 44.56
N ARG A 9 8.27 -22.59 43.73
CA ARG A 9 8.48 -22.61 42.28
C ARG A 9 7.75 -21.43 41.63
N ARG A 10 8.49 -20.50 41.03
CA ARG A 10 7.95 -19.43 40.18
C ARG A 10 7.69 -19.97 38.77
N PRO A 11 6.54 -19.67 38.15
CA PRO A 11 6.18 -20.22 36.85
C PRO A 11 7.03 -19.63 35.72
N LEU A 12 7.58 -20.53 34.91
CA LEU A 12 8.30 -20.24 33.66
C LEU A 12 7.27 -19.78 32.61
N GLY A 13 7.00 -18.47 32.52
CA GLY A 13 5.91 -18.02 31.67
C GLY A 13 5.89 -16.56 31.24
N CYS A 14 7.00 -15.82 31.23
CA CYS A 14 7.01 -14.43 30.72
C CYS A 14 8.32 -14.07 30.01
N LEU A 15 8.70 -14.79 28.94
CA LEU A 15 9.90 -14.48 28.13
C LEU A 15 9.59 -13.96 26.71
N LYS A 16 8.33 -13.62 26.42
CA LYS A 16 7.92 -13.04 25.12
C LYS A 16 6.94 -11.89 25.32
N ALA A 17 7.46 -10.68 25.53
CA ALA A 17 6.89 -9.40 25.10
C ALA A 17 7.53 -8.23 25.90
N GLY A 18 8.86 -8.14 25.90
CA GLY A 18 9.60 -7.04 26.51
C GLY A 18 10.36 -6.22 25.46
N LEU A 19 9.71 -5.78 24.38
CA LEU A 19 10.34 -4.88 23.40
C LEU A 19 9.31 -4.14 22.54
N CYS A 20 8.38 -3.37 23.14
CA CYS A 20 7.45 -2.55 22.35
C CYS A 20 6.89 -1.32 23.11
N GLN A 21 7.66 -0.64 23.97
CA GLN A 21 7.25 0.67 24.49
C GLN A 21 8.47 1.57 24.77
N SER A 22 9.07 2.15 23.73
CA SER A 22 10.02 3.25 23.90
C SER A 22 10.11 4.18 22.69
N LEU A 23 9.01 4.48 22.00
CA LEU A 23 9.02 5.45 20.88
C LEU A 23 7.74 6.28 20.73
N ILE A 24 7.05 6.66 21.82
CA ILE A 24 6.20 7.87 21.81
C ILE A 24 6.20 8.49 23.21
N ARG A 25 7.29 9.17 23.61
CA ARG A 25 7.24 10.13 24.73
C ARG A 25 8.35 11.17 24.54
N GLY A 26 8.03 12.22 23.79
CA GLY A 26 8.97 13.30 23.50
C GLY A 26 8.39 14.39 22.61
N TYR A 27 7.10 14.68 22.74
CA TYR A 27 6.49 15.87 22.14
C TYR A 27 5.63 16.56 23.21
N ALA A 28 6.29 17.22 24.16
CA ALA A 28 5.62 18.18 25.04
C ALA A 28 6.64 19.16 25.64
N THR A 29 6.43 20.43 25.29
CA THR A 29 6.67 21.65 26.08
C THR A 29 8.12 22.06 26.40
N ALA A 30 8.63 23.00 25.60
CA ALA A 30 9.24 24.23 26.11
C ALA A 30 9.23 25.30 25.01
N VAL A 31 8.04 25.86 24.75
CA VAL A 31 7.92 27.21 24.15
C VAL A 31 8.26 28.20 25.26
N ALA A 32 9.55 28.32 25.56
CA ALA A 32 10.07 29.46 26.31
C ALA A 32 10.34 30.56 25.30
N ALA A 33 9.49 31.58 25.31
CA ALA A 33 9.73 32.84 24.64
C ALA A 33 10.95 33.52 25.28
N SER A 34 12.15 33.26 24.76
CA SER A 34 13.29 34.12 24.98
C SER A 34 13.35 35.11 23.81
N THR A 35 12.75 36.28 24.01
CA THR A 35 13.08 37.49 23.26
C THR A 35 14.49 37.93 23.63
N THR A 36 15.49 37.16 23.18
CA THR A 36 16.84 37.65 23.08
C THR A 36 16.99 38.14 21.66
N GLN A 37 17.23 39.44 21.50
CA GLN A 37 17.80 40.01 20.30
C GLN A 37 19.20 39.40 20.15
N SER A 38 19.27 38.14 19.73
CA SER A 38 20.50 37.54 19.30
C SER A 38 20.90 38.30 18.06
N THR A 39 22.05 38.96 18.11
CA THR A 39 22.87 39.28 16.96
C THR A 39 23.32 37.97 16.29
N GLY A 40 22.37 37.13 15.89
CA GLY A 40 22.60 35.89 15.18
C GLY A 40 23.01 36.29 13.78
N ALA A 41 24.31 36.25 13.51
CA ALA A 41 24.84 36.43 12.17
C ALA A 41 24.05 35.49 11.23
N LEU A 42 23.38 36.06 10.23
CA LEU A 42 22.66 35.28 9.24
C LEU A 42 23.65 34.31 8.57
N PRO A 43 23.29 33.03 8.37
CA PRO A 43 24.16 32.10 7.67
C PRO A 43 24.51 32.61 6.27
N ASP A 44 25.74 32.36 5.83
CA ASP A 44 26.21 32.72 4.49
C ASP A 44 25.26 32.15 3.43
N HIS A 45 24.66 33.04 2.67
CA HIS A 45 23.70 32.72 1.62
C HIS A 45 24.21 33.21 0.26
N ASN A 46 23.96 32.40 -0.77
CA ASN A 46 24.20 32.79 -2.15
C ASN A 46 22.84 32.96 -2.85
N PHE A 47 22.68 33.99 -3.67
CA PHE A 47 21.42 34.26 -4.37
C PHE A 47 21.38 33.50 -5.70
N PHE A 48 20.45 32.55 -5.82
CA PHE A 48 20.13 31.96 -7.11
C PHE A 48 19.20 32.90 -7.87
N ARG A 49 19.67 33.42 -9.00
CA ARG A 49 18.92 34.36 -9.85
C ARG A 49 18.24 33.61 -10.98
N ILE A 50 16.95 33.81 -11.13
CA ILE A 50 16.19 33.38 -12.31
C ILE A 50 16.14 34.56 -13.27
N ALA A 51 16.83 34.44 -14.39
CA ALA A 51 16.80 35.45 -15.43
C ALA A 51 15.50 35.36 -16.25
N ASP A 52 14.97 36.50 -16.67
CA ASP A 52 13.98 36.57 -17.72
C ASP A 52 14.61 36.20 -19.07
N LYS A 53 13.91 35.36 -19.85
CA LYS A 53 14.44 34.81 -21.11
C LYS A 53 14.67 35.89 -22.17
N HIS A 54 13.84 36.94 -22.18
CA HIS A 54 13.87 37.97 -23.21
C HIS A 54 14.80 39.12 -22.86
N THR A 55 14.74 39.61 -21.62
CA THR A 55 15.54 40.77 -21.20
C THR A 55 16.90 40.41 -20.60
N LYS A 56 17.16 39.12 -20.31
CA LYS A 56 18.33 38.61 -19.56
C LYS A 56 18.54 39.28 -18.19
N LYS A 57 17.58 40.09 -17.73
CA LYS A 57 17.56 40.71 -16.41
C LYS A 57 17.00 39.74 -15.38
N THR A 58 17.36 39.93 -14.12
CA THR A 58 16.83 39.12 -13.02
C THR A 58 15.31 39.32 -12.92
N ARG A 59 14.53 38.24 -13.10
CA ARG A 59 13.06 38.24 -12.92
C ARG A 59 12.70 38.02 -11.45
N THR A 60 13.31 37.02 -10.85
CA THR A 60 13.15 36.65 -9.43
C THR A 60 14.46 36.07 -8.91
N ALA A 61 14.70 36.16 -7.60
CA ALA A 61 15.83 35.53 -6.95
C ALA A 61 15.39 34.93 -5.61
N PHE A 62 16.04 33.87 -5.18
CA PHE A 62 15.85 33.28 -3.86
C PHE A 62 17.19 32.99 -3.20
N ALA A 63 17.24 33.14 -1.89
CA ALA A 63 18.44 32.84 -1.11
C ALA A 63 18.63 31.33 -0.98
N VAL A 64 19.84 30.86 -1.29
CA VAL A 64 20.29 29.50 -1.00
C VAL A 64 21.26 29.59 0.16
N PHE A 65 20.84 29.09 1.31
CA PHE A 65 21.71 29.03 2.49
C PHE A 65 22.68 27.86 2.33
N THR A 66 23.97 28.15 2.48
CA THR A 66 24.97 27.10 2.59
C THR A 66 24.95 26.55 4.02
N PRO A 67 24.88 25.23 4.23
CA PRO A 67 24.98 24.68 5.57
C PRO A 67 26.35 25.04 6.15
N PRO A 68 26.46 25.35 7.45
CA PRO A 68 27.73 25.71 8.07
C PRO A 68 28.74 24.59 7.82
N LYS A 69 29.84 24.95 7.16
CA LYS A 69 30.96 24.03 6.88
C LYS A 69 31.47 23.55 8.23
N SER A 70 31.22 22.29 8.56
CA SER A 70 31.85 21.65 9.73
C SER A 70 33.36 21.93 9.68
N PRO A 71 34.00 22.27 10.81
CA PRO A 71 35.40 22.68 10.85
C PRO A 71 36.28 21.51 10.41
N THR A 72 36.49 21.40 9.10
CA THR A 72 37.56 20.59 8.55
C THR A 72 38.78 21.45 8.64
N THR A 73 39.63 21.16 9.63
CA THR A 73 40.97 21.68 9.79
C THR A 73 41.70 21.55 8.44
N LEU A 74 41.74 22.64 7.67
CA LEU A 74 42.52 22.68 6.43
C LEU A 74 43.96 23.03 6.83
N PRO A 75 44.96 22.18 6.52
CA PRO A 75 46.36 22.51 6.77
C PRO A 75 46.79 23.71 5.91
N PRO A 76 47.80 24.48 6.38
CA PRO A 76 48.14 25.78 5.82
C PRO A 76 48.58 25.69 4.36
N SER A 77 48.08 26.67 3.60
CA SER A 77 48.38 27.03 2.22
C SER A 77 49.84 26.79 1.83
N SER A 78 50.14 25.61 1.29
CA SER A 78 51.38 25.36 0.57
C SER A 78 51.36 26.19 -0.72
N VAL A 79 52.23 27.19 -0.75
CA VAL A 79 52.56 28.02 -1.91
C VAL A 79 52.74 27.12 -3.13
N VAL A 80 51.81 27.22 -4.08
CA VAL A 80 51.85 26.48 -5.35
C VAL A 80 52.97 27.08 -6.19
N THR A 81 54.16 26.51 -6.06
CA THR A 81 55.21 26.65 -7.06
C THR A 81 54.70 26.03 -8.36
N LYS A 82 55.04 26.66 -9.49
CA LYS A 82 54.66 26.25 -10.85
C LYS A 82 55.26 24.89 -11.20
N SER A 83 54.76 23.81 -10.61
CA SER A 83 55.16 22.46 -10.95
C SER A 83 54.39 22.03 -12.20
N LYS A 84 55.18 21.74 -13.24
CA LYS A 84 54.84 21.09 -14.52
C LYS A 84 53.48 20.41 -14.53
N ALA A 85 52.65 20.84 -15.48
CA ALA A 85 51.33 20.30 -15.81
C ALA A 85 51.21 18.82 -15.42
N PHE A 86 50.53 18.59 -14.30
CA PHE A 86 50.08 17.26 -13.92
C PHE A 86 49.21 16.77 -15.07
N LYS A 87 49.76 15.89 -15.91
CA LYS A 87 48.97 15.10 -16.84
C LYS A 87 48.02 14.30 -15.95
N ILE A 88 46.81 14.81 -15.78
CA ILE A 88 45.69 14.07 -15.22
C ILE A 88 45.55 12.89 -16.17
N ALA A 89 46.21 11.77 -15.81
CA ALA A 89 45.95 10.48 -16.40
C ALA A 89 44.43 10.36 -16.41
N ASN A 90 43.86 10.00 -17.57
CA ASN A 90 42.44 9.82 -17.78
C ASN A 90 41.86 8.83 -16.75
N SER A 91 41.70 9.26 -15.51
CA SER A 91 40.90 8.61 -14.50
C SER A 91 39.52 8.66 -15.10
N LYS A 92 39.03 7.50 -15.55
CA LYS A 92 37.63 7.31 -15.92
C LYS A 92 36.81 8.08 -14.89
N LEU A 93 36.28 9.23 -15.31
CA LEU A 93 35.34 9.98 -14.50
C LEU A 93 34.26 8.97 -14.11
N PRO A 94 33.84 8.88 -12.84
CA PRO A 94 32.69 8.05 -12.50
C PRO A 94 31.57 8.42 -13.48
N PRO A 95 30.87 7.43 -14.07
CA PRO A 95 29.98 7.67 -15.20
C PRO A 95 29.07 8.84 -14.85
N LEU A 96 29.27 9.94 -15.58
CA LEU A 96 28.50 11.16 -15.45
C LEU A 96 27.03 10.75 -15.54
N MET A 97 26.27 11.09 -14.49
CA MET A 97 24.85 10.87 -14.30
C MET A 97 24.16 10.45 -15.59
N THR A 98 23.79 9.17 -15.71
CA THR A 98 23.11 8.66 -16.90
C THR A 98 21.94 9.58 -17.23
N LYS A 99 21.82 9.99 -18.50
CA LYS A 99 20.74 10.87 -18.96
C LYS A 99 19.40 10.34 -18.41
N PRO A 100 18.62 11.17 -17.68
CA PRO A 100 17.33 10.73 -17.17
C PRO A 100 16.44 10.26 -18.33
N PRO A 101 15.54 9.30 -18.09
CA PRO A 101 14.58 8.89 -19.11
C PRO A 101 13.81 10.10 -19.62
N SER A 102 13.50 10.11 -20.93
CA SER A 102 12.85 11.26 -21.56
C SER A 102 11.49 11.59 -20.94
N ASP A 103 10.78 10.58 -20.42
CA ASP A 103 9.49 10.74 -19.76
C ASP A 103 9.57 10.28 -18.29
N PRO A 104 9.47 11.21 -17.31
CA PRO A 104 9.46 10.88 -15.89
C PRO A 104 8.09 10.37 -15.40
N MET A 105 7.01 10.51 -16.18
CA MET A 105 5.64 10.22 -15.74
C MET A 105 5.38 8.75 -15.38
N PRO A 106 5.88 7.74 -16.13
CA PRO A 106 5.70 6.34 -15.77
C PRO A 106 6.37 5.99 -14.44
N LEU A 107 7.57 6.53 -14.21
CA LEU A 107 8.31 6.34 -12.96
C LEU A 107 7.54 6.95 -11.78
N LEU A 108 7.04 8.17 -11.94
CA LEU A 108 6.21 8.83 -10.92
C LEU A 108 4.94 8.03 -10.63
N THR A 109 4.26 7.55 -11.68
CA THR A 109 3.06 6.72 -11.55
C THR A 109 3.37 5.43 -10.77
N GLN A 110 4.48 4.77 -11.07
CA GLN A 110 4.92 3.57 -10.36
C GLN A 110 5.22 3.85 -8.89
N GLN A 111 5.91 4.96 -8.58
CA GLN A 111 6.17 5.38 -7.19
C GLN A 111 4.88 5.66 -6.42
N GLN A 112 3.90 6.30 -7.07
CA GLN A 112 2.60 6.55 -6.45
C GLN A 112 1.82 5.26 -6.22
N ILE A 113 1.81 4.33 -7.18
CA ILE A 113 1.18 3.01 -7.02
C ILE A 113 1.84 2.25 -5.87
N ALA A 114 3.17 2.22 -5.79
CA ALA A 114 3.90 1.58 -4.70
C ALA A 114 3.55 2.17 -3.33
N ARG A 115 3.35 3.50 -3.25
CA ARG A 115 2.90 4.19 -2.03
C ARG A 115 1.45 3.87 -1.66
N MET A 116 0.58 3.63 -2.65
CA MET A 116 -0.84 3.37 -2.44
C MET A 116 -1.17 1.89 -2.19
N ASP A 117 -0.46 0.98 -2.84
CA ASP A 117 -0.59 -0.48 -2.73
C ASP A 117 0.73 -1.11 -2.27
N PRO A 118 1.11 -0.93 -0.98
CA PRO A 118 2.40 -1.42 -0.47
C PRO A 118 2.52 -2.96 -0.50
N THR A 119 1.40 -3.67 -0.44
CA THR A 119 1.36 -5.14 -0.55
C THR A 119 1.48 -5.62 -2.00
N GLY A 120 1.21 -4.76 -2.99
CA GLY A 120 1.12 -5.16 -4.40
C GLY A 120 -0.09 -6.06 -4.72
N ALA A 121 -0.95 -6.37 -3.75
CA ALA A 121 -2.04 -7.32 -3.89
C ALA A 121 -3.09 -6.83 -4.89
N ARG A 122 -3.38 -5.52 -4.92
CA ARG A 122 -4.38 -4.95 -5.84
C ARG A 122 -3.83 -4.86 -7.25
N THR A 123 -2.55 -4.50 -7.37
CA THR A 123 -1.82 -4.50 -8.63
C THR A 123 -1.80 -5.89 -9.24
N ALA A 124 -1.47 -6.92 -8.44
CA ALA A 124 -1.49 -8.31 -8.87
C ALA A 124 -2.90 -8.77 -9.28
N LEU A 125 -3.92 -8.39 -8.50
CA LEU A 125 -5.32 -8.73 -8.77
C LEU A 125 -5.83 -8.16 -10.09
N PHE A 126 -5.41 -6.95 -10.49
CA PHE A 126 -5.85 -6.30 -11.73
C PHE A 126 -4.82 -6.32 -12.87
N SER A 127 -3.73 -7.07 -12.67
CA SER A 127 -2.73 -7.37 -13.69
C SER A 127 -3.35 -8.10 -14.89
N LYS A 128 -2.57 -8.27 -15.96
CA LYS A 128 -3.02 -9.06 -17.13
C LYS A 128 -2.82 -10.57 -16.94
N ALA A 129 -2.50 -11.03 -15.72
CA ALA A 129 -2.22 -12.44 -15.42
C ALA A 129 -3.47 -13.35 -15.59
N ARG A 130 -3.24 -14.67 -15.64
CA ARG A 130 -4.31 -15.68 -15.77
C ARG A 130 -5.29 -15.64 -14.59
N HIS A 131 -4.77 -15.50 -13.38
CA HIS A 131 -5.54 -15.53 -12.13
C HIS A 131 -6.07 -14.14 -11.70
N ALA A 132 -5.77 -13.09 -12.46
CA ALA A 132 -6.28 -11.75 -12.21
C ALA A 132 -7.82 -11.69 -12.33
N ALA A 133 -8.41 -10.66 -11.75
CA ALA A 133 -9.82 -10.33 -11.89
C ALA A 133 -10.13 -9.94 -13.34
N ARG A 134 -11.22 -10.50 -13.87
CA ARG A 134 -11.67 -10.27 -15.23
C ARG A 134 -13.06 -9.65 -15.23
N VAL A 135 -13.39 -9.09 -16.39
CA VAL A 135 -14.71 -8.52 -16.63
C VAL A 135 -15.74 -9.66 -16.69
N GLY A 136 -16.84 -9.49 -15.95
CA GLY A 136 -17.88 -10.50 -15.73
C GLY A 136 -17.68 -11.35 -14.48
N ASP A 137 -16.56 -11.22 -13.76
CA ASP A 137 -16.42 -11.80 -12.42
C ASP A 137 -17.26 -11.00 -11.41
N VAL A 138 -17.75 -11.67 -10.36
CA VAL A 138 -18.37 -11.00 -9.22
C VAL A 138 -17.27 -10.64 -8.24
N LEU A 139 -17.12 -9.34 -7.98
CA LEU A 139 -16.14 -8.78 -7.07
C LEU A 139 -16.82 -8.19 -5.85
N MET A 140 -16.18 -8.28 -4.70
CA MET A 140 -16.59 -7.60 -3.47
C MET A 140 -15.53 -6.60 -3.05
N VAL A 141 -15.95 -5.35 -2.86
CA VAL A 141 -15.12 -4.24 -2.41
C VAL A 141 -15.44 -3.97 -0.95
N THR A 142 -14.43 -4.07 -0.10
CA THR A 142 -14.55 -3.78 1.33
C THR A 142 -13.92 -2.42 1.62
N HIS A 143 -14.52 -1.65 2.54
CA HIS A 143 -14.04 -0.31 2.94
C HIS A 143 -13.42 -0.34 4.33
N ARG A 144 -12.38 0.48 4.58
CA ARG A 144 -11.71 0.54 5.89
C ARG A 144 -12.56 1.19 6.98
N ARG A 145 -13.30 2.26 6.65
CA ARG A 145 -14.05 3.09 7.61
C ARG A 145 -15.44 2.53 7.94
N GLY A 146 -15.61 1.21 7.94
CA GLY A 146 -16.89 0.58 8.34
C GLY A 146 -18.05 0.77 7.36
N GLY A 147 -17.80 1.18 6.12
CA GLY A 147 -18.84 1.26 5.10
C GLY A 147 -19.32 -0.12 4.66
N GLU A 148 -20.58 -0.21 4.23
CA GLU A 148 -21.14 -1.45 3.69
C GLU A 148 -20.25 -1.98 2.54
N PRO A 149 -19.85 -3.26 2.56
CA PRO A 149 -19.09 -3.81 1.48
C PRO A 149 -19.97 -4.00 0.25
N PHE A 150 -19.53 -3.47 -0.89
CA PHE A 150 -20.30 -3.54 -2.13
C PHE A 150 -19.83 -4.73 -2.97
N ALA A 151 -20.74 -5.65 -3.25
CA ALA A 151 -20.50 -6.75 -4.16
C ALA A 151 -21.28 -6.55 -5.46
N GLY A 152 -20.65 -6.84 -6.59
CA GLY A 152 -21.29 -6.69 -7.90
C GLY A 152 -20.50 -7.33 -9.02
N VAL A 153 -21.15 -7.43 -10.18
CA VAL A 153 -20.52 -7.91 -11.41
C VAL A 153 -19.61 -6.83 -11.97
N CYS A 154 -18.38 -7.19 -12.31
CA CYS A 154 -17.45 -6.27 -12.97
C CYS A 154 -17.84 -6.05 -14.44
N LEU A 155 -18.38 -4.87 -14.75
CA LEU A 155 -18.76 -4.48 -16.12
C LEU A 155 -17.57 -3.99 -16.94
N ALA A 156 -16.60 -3.33 -16.30
CA ALA A 156 -15.42 -2.79 -16.95
C ALA A 156 -14.26 -2.59 -15.96
N ILE A 157 -13.04 -2.69 -16.49
CA ILE A 157 -11.80 -2.35 -15.79
C ILE A 157 -11.11 -1.25 -16.60
N ARG A 158 -11.07 -0.03 -16.05
CA ARG A 158 -10.32 1.11 -16.61
C ARG A 158 -8.90 1.07 -16.07
N ARG A 159 -7.92 0.91 -16.96
CA ARG A 159 -6.49 0.90 -16.62
C ARG A 159 -5.89 2.26 -17.00
N SER A 160 -5.65 3.11 -16.00
CA SER A 160 -5.18 4.50 -16.17
C SER A 160 -4.13 4.83 -15.10
N GLY A 161 -3.09 4.02 -15.00
CA GLY A 161 -2.04 4.19 -13.98
C GLY A 161 -2.63 4.16 -12.56
N ILE A 162 -2.36 5.20 -11.78
CA ILE A 162 -2.88 5.38 -10.42
C ILE A 162 -4.42 5.53 -10.36
N ASP A 163 -5.05 6.00 -11.44
CA ASP A 163 -6.51 6.15 -11.53
C ASP A 163 -7.20 4.89 -12.07
N THR A 164 -6.54 3.73 -11.99
CA THR A 164 -7.15 2.45 -12.34
C THR A 164 -8.40 2.22 -11.51
N ALA A 165 -9.51 1.91 -12.18
CA ALA A 165 -10.83 1.83 -11.57
C ALA A 165 -11.66 0.68 -12.15
N ILE A 166 -12.59 0.18 -11.35
CA ILE A 166 -13.52 -0.89 -11.70
C ILE A 166 -14.95 -0.38 -11.64
N LEU A 167 -15.77 -0.79 -12.61
CA LEU A 167 -17.21 -0.55 -12.59
C LEU A 167 -17.91 -1.83 -12.15
N LEU A 168 -18.63 -1.74 -11.05
CA LEU A 168 -19.41 -2.84 -10.49
C LEU A 168 -20.90 -2.54 -10.62
N ARG A 169 -21.68 -3.54 -11.03
CA ARG A 169 -23.16 -3.49 -11.08
C ARG A 169 -23.75 -4.52 -10.13
N ASN A 170 -24.75 -4.13 -9.36
CA ASN A 170 -25.55 -5.02 -8.52
C ASN A 170 -27.02 -4.59 -8.54
N HIS A 171 -27.93 -5.48 -8.18
CA HIS A 171 -29.30 -5.12 -7.81
C HIS A 171 -29.43 -5.12 -6.29
N LEU A 172 -29.81 -3.97 -5.72
CA LEU A 172 -30.24 -3.87 -4.33
C LEU A 172 -31.77 -3.81 -4.36
N GLY A 173 -32.42 -4.88 -3.89
CA GLY A 173 -33.86 -5.05 -4.06
C GLY A 173 -34.25 -5.05 -5.55
N LYS A 174 -35.10 -4.11 -5.98
CA LYS A 174 -35.54 -3.98 -7.37
C LYS A 174 -34.79 -2.91 -8.17
N VAL A 175 -33.76 -2.29 -7.58
CA VAL A 175 -33.01 -1.17 -8.19
C VAL A 175 -31.62 -1.62 -8.59
N GLY A 176 -31.27 -1.42 -9.86
CA GLY A 176 -29.91 -1.63 -10.36
C GLY A 176 -28.99 -0.48 -9.95
N VAL A 177 -27.96 -0.78 -9.17
CA VAL A 177 -26.95 0.18 -8.68
C VAL A 177 -25.62 -0.09 -9.36
N GLU A 178 -24.98 0.97 -9.86
CA GLU A 178 -23.66 0.92 -10.47
C GLU A 178 -22.70 1.87 -9.78
N MET A 179 -21.51 1.38 -9.41
CA MET A 179 -20.53 2.17 -8.68
C MET A 179 -19.13 1.98 -9.26
N TRP A 180 -18.40 3.09 -9.38
CA TRP A 180 -16.98 3.11 -9.71
C TRP A 180 -16.13 3.06 -8.45
N TYR A 181 -15.14 2.18 -8.43
CA TYR A 181 -14.12 2.12 -7.37
C TYR A 181 -12.72 2.29 -7.95
N LYS A 182 -11.96 3.26 -7.43
CA LYS A 182 -10.52 3.37 -7.69
C LYS A 182 -9.78 2.33 -6.85
N ILE A 183 -9.03 1.43 -7.49
CA ILE A 183 -8.43 0.27 -6.80
C ILE A 183 -7.31 0.69 -5.83
N TYR A 184 -6.57 1.75 -6.17
CA TYR A 184 -5.46 2.26 -5.36
C TYR A 184 -5.91 3.26 -4.29
N ASN A 185 -7.22 3.47 -4.09
CA ASN A 185 -7.71 4.32 -3.02
C ASN A 185 -7.41 3.68 -1.64
N LYS A 186 -6.82 4.45 -0.71
CA LYS A 186 -6.55 4.00 0.67
C LYS A 186 -7.81 3.59 1.43
N ASN A 187 -8.96 4.19 1.10
CA ASN A 187 -10.24 3.89 1.75
C ASN A 187 -10.78 2.49 1.39
N VAL A 188 -10.43 1.97 0.21
CA VAL A 188 -10.69 0.57 -0.13
C VAL A 188 -9.79 -0.27 0.76
N ALA A 189 -10.35 -1.21 1.52
CA ALA A 189 -9.60 -2.14 2.36
C ALA A 189 -9.02 -3.26 1.49
N GLY A 190 -9.90 -3.98 0.78
CA GLY A 190 -9.53 -5.06 -0.12
C GLY A 190 -10.59 -5.30 -1.19
N ILE A 191 -10.18 -5.97 -2.26
CA ILE A 191 -11.06 -6.38 -3.35
C ILE A 191 -10.91 -7.89 -3.50
N GLU A 192 -12.00 -8.62 -3.42
CA GLU A 192 -12.01 -10.08 -3.43
C GLU A 192 -12.86 -10.60 -4.59
N ILE A 193 -12.43 -11.70 -5.19
CA ILE A 193 -13.20 -12.39 -6.24
C ILE A 193 -14.14 -13.38 -5.56
N ILE A 194 -15.44 -13.13 -5.65
CA ILE A 194 -16.49 -13.94 -5.05
C ILE A 194 -16.86 -15.11 -5.94
N LYS A 195 -17.11 -14.81 -7.22
CA LYS A 195 -17.46 -15.78 -8.25
C LYS A 195 -16.68 -15.47 -9.51
N ARG A 196 -15.90 -16.44 -9.98
CA ARG A 196 -15.27 -16.38 -11.30
C ARG A 196 -16.28 -16.77 -12.36
N ARG A 197 -16.24 -16.08 -13.49
CA ARG A 197 -16.99 -16.48 -14.68
C ARG A 197 -16.37 -17.73 -15.29
N ALA A 198 -17.20 -18.71 -15.64
CA ALA A 198 -16.73 -19.98 -16.23
C ALA A 198 -15.98 -19.78 -17.56
N LYS A 199 -16.50 -18.91 -18.44
CA LYS A 199 -15.90 -18.57 -19.73
C LYS A 199 -15.48 -17.10 -19.78
N ARG A 200 -14.26 -16.84 -20.26
CA ARG A 200 -13.74 -15.48 -20.46
C ARG A 200 -14.66 -14.69 -21.39
N ALA A 201 -15.01 -13.46 -21.00
CA ALA A 201 -15.78 -12.57 -21.84
C ALA A 201 -14.99 -12.19 -23.11
N ARG A 202 -15.68 -12.19 -24.27
CA ARG A 202 -15.09 -11.76 -25.55
C ARG A 202 -14.85 -10.24 -25.60
N ARG A 203 -15.71 -9.46 -24.93
CA ARG A 203 -15.65 -8.00 -24.90
C ARG A 203 -14.94 -7.53 -23.62
N ALA A 204 -14.21 -6.42 -23.72
CA ALA A 204 -13.56 -5.77 -22.58
C ALA A 204 -14.52 -4.95 -21.70
N LYS A 205 -15.70 -4.59 -22.21
CA LYS A 205 -16.76 -3.88 -21.49
C LYS A 205 -18.07 -4.64 -21.68
N LEU A 206 -18.77 -4.96 -20.60
CA LEU A 206 -20.01 -5.73 -20.60
C LEU A 206 -21.24 -4.85 -20.35
N MET A 207 -21.29 -3.67 -20.96
CA MET A 207 -22.39 -2.71 -20.79
C MET A 207 -23.75 -3.27 -21.20
N TYR A 208 -23.77 -4.30 -22.05
CA TYR A 208 -25.00 -5.00 -22.44
C TYR A 208 -25.66 -5.72 -21.26
N MET A 209 -24.93 -6.03 -20.17
CA MET A 209 -25.50 -6.61 -18.94
C MET A 209 -26.43 -5.64 -18.20
N ARG A 210 -26.54 -4.37 -18.65
CA ARG A 210 -27.55 -3.44 -18.18
C ARG A 210 -28.94 -3.72 -18.72
N GLN A 211 -29.02 -4.47 -19.83
CA GLN A 211 -30.30 -4.85 -20.43
C GLN A 211 -30.89 -6.03 -19.64
N PRO A 212 -32.18 -6.03 -19.31
CA PRO A 212 -32.81 -7.08 -18.49
C PRO A 212 -32.55 -8.50 -19.00
N LYS A 213 -32.48 -8.68 -20.33
CA LYS A 213 -32.17 -9.97 -20.99
C LYS A 213 -30.80 -10.56 -20.60
N HIS A 214 -29.85 -9.73 -20.19
CA HIS A 214 -28.46 -10.11 -19.94
C HIS A 214 -27.99 -9.83 -18.52
N ASP A 215 -28.87 -9.27 -17.69
CA ASP A 215 -28.54 -8.88 -16.33
C ASP A 215 -28.34 -10.13 -15.46
N MET A 216 -27.44 -10.02 -14.49
CA MET A 216 -27.30 -11.05 -13.46
C MET A 216 -28.28 -10.86 -12.30
N GLY A 217 -28.86 -9.67 -12.16
CA GLY A 217 -29.72 -9.35 -11.02
C GLY A 217 -28.94 -9.26 -9.71
N SER A 218 -29.54 -9.70 -8.60
CA SER A 218 -28.90 -9.63 -7.28
C SER A 218 -27.77 -10.66 -7.14
N VAL A 219 -26.59 -10.20 -6.69
CA VAL A 219 -25.43 -11.06 -6.44
C VAL A 219 -25.33 -11.59 -5.01
N GLU A 220 -26.32 -11.29 -4.15
CA GLU A 220 -26.32 -11.62 -2.72
C GLU A 220 -26.12 -13.11 -2.45
N GLN A 221 -26.74 -13.98 -3.26
CA GLN A 221 -26.58 -15.44 -3.17
C GLN A 221 -25.10 -15.87 -3.26
N TYR A 222 -24.33 -15.24 -4.14
CA TYR A 222 -22.91 -15.56 -4.33
C TYR A 222 -22.07 -15.07 -3.17
N VAL A 223 -22.41 -13.88 -2.65
CA VAL A 223 -21.74 -13.31 -1.47
C VAL A 223 -22.01 -14.17 -0.24
N PHE A 224 -23.23 -14.63 -0.04
CA PHE A 224 -23.60 -15.50 1.08
C PHE A 224 -22.86 -16.84 1.01
N ALA A 225 -22.88 -17.50 -0.16
CA ALA A 225 -22.16 -18.76 -0.38
C ALA A 225 -20.65 -18.60 -0.12
N TRP A 226 -20.04 -17.53 -0.63
CA TRP A 226 -18.63 -17.24 -0.41
C TRP A 226 -18.30 -16.95 1.07
N LYS A 227 -19.14 -16.18 1.77
CA LYS A 227 -19.01 -15.94 3.22
C LYS A 227 -19.11 -17.25 4.01
N LYS A 228 -20.04 -18.14 3.64
CA LYS A 228 -20.21 -19.46 4.25
C LYS A 228 -18.96 -20.32 4.06
N MET A 229 -18.44 -20.41 2.83
CA MET A 229 -17.22 -21.16 2.51
C MET A 229 -16.02 -20.67 3.32
N ARG A 230 -15.85 -19.35 3.43
CA ARG A 230 -14.75 -18.74 4.17
C ARG A 230 -14.84 -18.98 5.68
N LYS A 231 -16.05 -18.95 6.27
CA LYS A 231 -16.26 -19.28 7.69
C LYS A 231 -15.89 -20.73 7.99
N VAL A 232 -16.31 -21.68 7.15
CA VAL A 232 -16.00 -23.11 7.30
C VAL A 232 -14.49 -23.37 7.23
N LEU A 233 -13.79 -22.70 6.31
CA LEU A 233 -12.33 -22.81 6.22
C LEU A 233 -11.65 -22.26 7.48
N SER A 234 -12.15 -21.13 8.01
CA SER A 234 -11.60 -20.52 9.21
C SER A 234 -11.83 -21.36 10.47
N SER A 235 -12.98 -22.01 10.62
CA SER A 235 -13.27 -22.84 11.80
C SER A 235 -12.49 -24.16 11.80
N LYS A 236 -12.27 -24.76 10.61
CA LYS A 236 -11.51 -26.00 10.48
C LYS A 236 -10.01 -25.82 10.78
N GLY A 237 -9.44 -24.65 10.48
CA GLY A 237 -8.04 -24.34 10.81
C GLY A 237 -7.77 -24.14 12.30
N LEU A 238 -8.77 -23.72 13.08
CA LEU A 238 -8.62 -23.46 14.53
C LEU A 238 -8.84 -24.72 15.39
N THR A 239 -9.61 -25.69 14.89
CA THR A 239 -9.96 -26.93 15.62
C THR A 239 -9.14 -28.15 15.18
N GLY A 240 -8.49 -28.10 14.00
CA GLY A 240 -7.74 -29.23 13.44
C GLY A 240 -6.36 -29.50 14.05
N GLY A 241 -5.99 -28.83 15.15
CA GLY A 241 -4.73 -29.06 15.87
C GLY A 241 -4.84 -30.01 17.07
N VAL A 242 -6.03 -30.34 17.56
CA VAL A 242 -6.21 -31.25 18.72
C VAL A 242 -7.50 -32.06 18.55
N GLY A 243 -7.35 -33.38 18.40
CA GLY A 243 -8.40 -34.36 18.72
C GLY A 243 -9.30 -34.79 17.55
N GLY A 244 -9.01 -35.99 17.02
CA GLY A 244 -9.99 -36.77 16.27
C GLY A 244 -11.04 -37.43 17.17
N GLY A 245 -12.03 -38.06 16.53
CA GLY A 245 -12.92 -39.05 17.15
C GLY A 245 -14.35 -38.57 17.37
N GLY A 246 -15.27 -39.03 16.51
CA GLY A 246 -16.70 -38.78 16.69
C GLY A 246 -17.58 -39.25 15.54
N GLY A 247 -17.29 -40.42 14.97
CA GLY A 247 -18.26 -41.12 14.13
C GLY A 247 -19.48 -41.51 14.97
N LYS A 248 -20.68 -41.14 14.52
CA LYS A 248 -21.93 -41.74 14.99
C LYS A 248 -22.77 -42.10 13.78
N GLN A 249 -22.52 -43.30 13.27
CA GLN A 249 -23.49 -44.04 12.49
C GLN A 249 -24.68 -44.40 13.40
N LYS A 250 -25.89 -44.01 12.99
CA LYS A 250 -27.16 -44.67 13.29
C LYS A 250 -27.91 -44.63 11.96
N GLY A 251 -28.03 -45.73 11.20
CA GLY A 251 -28.79 -46.93 11.56
C GLY A 251 -30.27 -46.59 11.44
N GLN A 252 -30.81 -46.56 10.22
CA GLN A 252 -31.79 -47.56 9.71
C GLN A 252 -32.81 -47.99 10.76
N GLU A 253 -34.05 -47.50 10.61
CA GLU A 253 -35.22 -48.31 10.98
C GLU A 253 -36.30 -48.13 9.92
N SER A 254 -36.33 -49.13 9.03
CA SER A 254 -37.38 -49.40 8.07
C SER A 254 -38.55 -50.04 8.84
N LYS A 255 -39.69 -49.35 8.96
CA LYS A 255 -40.94 -50.02 9.40
C LYS A 255 -41.98 -49.92 8.29
N LYS A 256 -41.93 -50.95 7.45
CA LYS A 256 -43.00 -51.43 6.57
C LYS A 256 -43.78 -52.47 7.37
N LYS A 257 -45.07 -52.25 7.64
CA LYS A 257 -46.04 -53.34 7.71
C LYS A 257 -47.47 -52.81 7.72
N ASN A 258 -48.21 -53.28 6.71
CA ASN A 258 -49.66 -53.39 6.53
C ASN A 258 -50.52 -52.17 6.83
#